data_AF-A0A965MTY3-F1
#
_entry.id   AF-A0A965MTY3-F1
#
_cell.length_a   1.000
_cell.length_b   1.000
_cell.length_c   1.000
_cell.angle_alpha   90.00
_cell.angle_beta   90.00
_cell.angle_gamma   90.00
#
_symmetry.space_group_name_H-M   'P 1'
#
loop_
_entity.id
_entity.type
_entity.pdbx_description
1 polymer ?
#
loop_
_entity_poly.entity_id
_entity_poly.type
_entity_poly.pdbx_seq_one_letter_code
_entity_poly.pdbx_strand_id
1 'polypeptide(L)'
;MANTNKPFGMRPLGNLSATGAQKQYGYLIKEDYGTNIFQGDLVRLVAGYIQRVSGNTDAAVGVFNGCFYNDPVTGKPTFSNKFIA
;
A
#
# COMPACT_ATOMS: atom_id res chain seq x y z
N MET A 1 -8.34 27.96 -0.21
CA MET A 1 -7.77 26.61 0.01
C MET A 1 -6.34 26.61 -0.48
N ALA A 2 -5.36 26.36 0.40
CA ALA A 2 -3.97 26.24 0.00
C ALA A 2 -3.79 24.91 -0.74
N ASN A 3 -3.30 24.94 -1.98
CA ASN A 3 -2.89 23.72 -2.67
C ASN A 3 -1.65 23.19 -1.93
N THR A 4 -1.84 22.15 -1.13
CA THR A 4 -0.72 21.50 -0.44
C THR A 4 0.09 20.76 -1.48
N ASN A 5 1.19 21.36 -1.93
CA ASN A 5 2.09 20.79 -2.92
C ASN A 5 2.93 19.68 -2.26
N LYS A 6 2.34 18.50 -2.12
CA LYS A 6 3.00 17.27 -1.65
C LYS A 6 3.13 16.28 -2.80
N PRO A 7 4.20 15.48 -2.83
CA PRO A 7 4.33 14.41 -3.81
C PRO A 7 3.18 13.41 -3.65
N PHE A 8 2.55 13.03 -4.77
CA PHE A 8 1.39 12.13 -4.81
C PHE A 8 1.77 10.63 -4.76
N GLY A 9 3.03 10.31 -4.44
CA GLY A 9 3.57 8.95 -4.49
C GLY A 9 3.61 8.39 -5.92
N MET A 10 3.92 7.09 -6.03
CA MET A 10 3.91 6.41 -7.32
C MET A 10 2.49 6.23 -7.82
N ARG A 11 2.22 6.69 -9.05
CA ARG A 11 0.93 6.55 -9.70
C ARG A 11 1.02 5.57 -10.86
N PRO A 12 0.07 4.63 -10.97
CA PRO A 12 0.02 3.72 -12.10
C PRO A 12 -0.29 4.50 -13.38
N LEU A 13 0.60 4.38 -14.38
CA LEU A 13 0.48 5.08 -15.67
C LEU A 13 -0.23 4.22 -16.73
N GLY A 14 -0.14 2.90 -16.61
CA GLY A 14 -0.70 1.94 -17.55
C GLY A 14 -0.12 0.55 -17.31
N ASN A 15 -0.62 -0.44 -18.06
CA ASN A 15 -0.08 -1.79 -18.09
C ASN A 15 0.46 -2.11 -19.49
N LEU A 16 1.45 -2.99 -19.55
CA LEU A 16 2.10 -3.37 -20.81
C LEU A 16 1.20 -4.24 -21.70
N SER A 17 0.34 -5.05 -21.08
CA SER A 17 -0.70 -5.80 -21.77
C SER A 17 -1.99 -4.99 -21.64
N ALA A 18 -2.66 -4.64 -22.73
CA ALA A 18 -3.92 -3.89 -22.80
C ALA A 18 -5.12 -4.63 -22.15
N THR A 19 -4.88 -5.36 -21.06
CA THR A 19 -5.90 -6.00 -20.24
C THR A 19 -6.55 -4.91 -19.38
N GLY A 20 -7.86 -4.75 -19.47
CA GLY A 20 -8.58 -3.80 -18.63
C GLY A 20 -8.28 -4.01 -17.14
N ALA A 21 -7.92 -2.92 -16.47
CA ALA A 21 -7.64 -2.78 -15.03
C ALA A 21 -6.23 -3.18 -14.57
N GLN A 22 -5.59 -2.19 -13.91
CA GLN A 22 -4.49 -2.39 -12.96
C GLN A 22 -4.95 -3.41 -11.90
N LYS A 23 -4.55 -4.67 -12.05
CA LYS A 23 -4.97 -5.72 -11.12
C LYS A 23 -4.29 -5.50 -9.78
N GLN A 24 -5.08 -5.32 -8.73
CA GLN A 24 -4.61 -5.29 -7.36
C GLN A 24 -4.59 -6.71 -6.82
N TYR A 25 -3.49 -7.06 -6.19
CA TYR A 25 -3.33 -8.34 -5.50
C TYR A 25 -3.42 -8.10 -4.00
N GLY A 26 -4.22 -8.93 -3.33
CA GLY A 26 -4.37 -8.89 -1.88
C GLY A 26 -3.22 -9.63 -1.20
N TYR A 27 -2.60 -8.98 -0.24
CA TYR A 27 -1.58 -9.55 0.65
C TYR A 27 -1.88 -9.14 2.09
N LEU A 28 -1.34 -9.88 3.05
CA LEU A 28 -1.48 -9.59 4.47
C LEU A 28 -0.38 -8.62 4.93
N ILE A 29 -0.73 -7.74 5.86
CA ILE A 29 0.22 -6.94 6.65
C ILE A 29 0.29 -7.58 8.02
N LYS A 30 1.50 -7.67 8.60
CA LYS A 30 1.68 -8.22 9.94
C LYS A 30 0.96 -7.32 10.96
N GLU A 31 0.28 -7.91 11.94
CA GLU A 31 -0.48 -7.17 12.96
C GLU A 31 0.42 -6.18 13.74
N ASP A 32 1.64 -6.59 14.12
CA ASP A 32 2.62 -5.76 14.84
C ASP A 32 3.54 -4.94 13.93
N TYR A 33 3.12 -4.60 12.70
CA TYR A 33 3.99 -3.85 11.79
C TYR A 33 4.14 -2.39 12.25
N GLY A 34 5.25 -2.07 12.92
CA GLY A 34 5.48 -0.76 13.53
C GLY A 34 5.80 0.42 12.59
N THR A 35 5.49 0.33 11.29
CA THR A 35 5.80 1.41 10.33
C THR A 35 4.58 1.76 9.49
N ASN A 36 4.35 3.06 9.33
CA ASN A 36 3.25 3.55 8.49
C ASN A 36 3.53 3.29 7.01
N ILE A 37 2.50 2.84 6.28
CA ILE A 37 2.51 2.66 4.83
C ILE A 37 1.41 3.53 4.23
N PHE A 38 1.77 4.39 3.28
CA PHE A 38 0.80 5.26 2.61
C PHE A 38 0.61 4.85 1.16
N GLN A 39 -0.53 5.24 0.57
CA GLN A 39 -0.76 5.03 -0.85
C GLN A 39 0.38 5.62 -1.68
N GLY A 40 0.94 4.81 -2.59
CA GLY A 40 2.07 5.20 -3.43
C GLY A 40 3.45 4.84 -2.88
N ASP A 41 3.56 4.26 -1.69
CA ASP A 41 4.81 3.69 -1.16
C ASP A 41 5.19 2.39 -1.88
N LEU A 42 6.50 2.17 -2.05
CA LEU A 42 7.04 0.88 -2.49
C LEU A 42 6.93 -0.15 -1.37
N VAL A 43 6.49 -1.35 -1.73
CA VAL A 43 6.34 -2.47 -0.80
C VAL A 43 7.11 -3.70 -1.25
N ARG A 44 7.58 -4.47 -0.26
CA ARG A 44 8.25 -5.77 -0.42
C ARG A 44 7.54 -6.85 0.37
N LEU A 45 7.75 -8.10 -0.02
CA LEU A 45 7.30 -9.27 0.72
C LEU A 45 8.41 -9.73 1.68
N VAL A 46 8.10 -9.83 2.96
CA VAL A 46 9.00 -10.36 4.00
C VAL A 46 8.24 -11.39 4.81
N ALA A 47 8.72 -12.64 4.80
CA ALA A 47 8.09 -13.77 5.49
C ALA A 47 6.57 -13.90 5.22
N GLY A 48 6.14 -13.60 3.98
CA GLY A 48 4.74 -13.69 3.57
C GLY A 48 3.87 -12.45 3.86
N TYR A 49 4.43 -11.41 4.47
CA TYR A 49 3.73 -10.17 4.77
C TYR A 49 4.26 -8.98 3.96
N ILE A 50 3.39 -8.02 3.65
CA ILE A 50 3.76 -6.75 3.05
C ILE A 50 4.44 -5.86 4.09
N GLN A 51 5.57 -5.29 3.69
CA GLN A 51 6.29 -4.25 4.42
C GLN A 51 6.69 -3.13 3.48
N ARG A 52 6.83 -1.91 4.01
CA ARG A 52 7.40 -0.78 3.26
C ARG A 52 8.85 -1.10 2.92
N VAL A 53 9.25 -0.79 1.69
CA VAL A 53 10.66 -0.83 1.29
C VAL A 53 11.42 0.23 2.08
N SER A 54 12.54 -0.17 2.69
CA SER A 54 13.39 0.73 3.49
C SER A 54 14.79 0.90 2.91
N GLY A 55 15.29 -0.08 2.16
CA GLY A 55 16.63 -0.05 1.55
C GLY A 55 16.58 0.06 0.03
N ASN A 56 17.61 0.66 -0.55
CA ASN A 56 17.73 0.83 -2.00
C ASN A 56 18.04 -0.48 -2.76
N THR A 57 18.45 -1.53 -2.03
CA THR A 57 18.75 -2.86 -2.59
C THR A 57 17.60 -3.85 -2.45
N ASP A 58 16.50 -3.44 -1.80
CA ASP A 58 15.34 -4.31 -1.59
C ASP A 58 14.56 -4.49 -2.89
N ALA A 59 14.24 -5.74 -3.22
CA ALA A 59 13.34 -6.04 -4.34
C ALA A 59 11.90 -5.62 -3.97
N ALA A 60 11.39 -4.60 -4.67
CA ALA A 60 10.00 -4.20 -4.54
C ALA A 60 9.09 -5.18 -5.31
N VAL A 61 7.97 -5.53 -4.68
CA VAL A 61 6.91 -6.38 -5.26
C VAL A 61 5.86 -5.52 -5.95
N GLY A 62 5.72 -4.27 -5.53
CA GLY A 62 4.79 -3.32 -6.14
C GLY A 62 4.63 -2.06 -5.31
N VAL A 63 3.49 -1.38 -5.54
CA VAL A 63 3.12 -0.13 -4.89
C VAL A 63 1.88 -0.37 -4.03
N PHE A 64 1.89 0.14 -2.80
CA PHE A 64 0.74 0.05 -1.90
C PHE A 64 -0.42 0.92 -2.41
N ASN A 65 -1.59 0.32 -2.61
CA ASN A 65 -2.82 1.07 -2.92
C ASN A 65 -3.69 1.33 -1.69
N GLY A 66 -3.75 0.37 -0.77
CA GLY A 66 -4.58 0.42 0.42
C GLY A 66 -4.72 -0.96 1.07
N CYS A 67 -5.35 -0.99 2.24
CA CYS A 67 -5.66 -2.20 2.98
C CYS A 67 -7.14 -2.23 3.37
N PHE A 68 -7.69 -3.43 3.44
CA PHE A 68 -8.97 -3.71 4.08
C PHE A 68 -8.70 -4.26 5.47
N TYR A 69 -9.36 -3.71 6.47
CA TYR A 69 -9.29 -4.19 7.85
C TYR A 69 -10.66 -4.07 8.52
N ASN A 70 -10.87 -4.84 9.58
CA ASN A 70 -12.02 -4.65 10.45
C ASN A 70 -11.67 -3.57 11.47
N ASP A 71 -12.38 -2.45 11.42
CA ASP A 71 -12.15 -1.34 12.33
C ASP A 71 -12.49 -1.78 13.77
N PRO A 72 -11.55 -1.67 14.74
CA PRO A 72 -11.77 -2.12 16.11
C PRO A 72 -12.81 -1.27 16.86
N VAL A 73 -13.09 -0.06 16.40
CA VAL A 73 -14.08 0.84 17.03
C VAL A 73 -15.47 0.59 16.48
N THR A 74 -15.60 0.45 15.16
CA THR A 74 -16.91 0.31 14.50
C THR A 74 -17.32 -1.13 14.19
N GLY A 75 -16.37 -2.07 14.25
CA GLY A 75 -16.58 -3.49 13.94
C GLY A 75 -16.86 -3.78 12.47
N LYS A 76 -16.68 -2.79 11.58
CA LYS A 76 -17.05 -2.89 10.17
C LYS A 76 -15.82 -3.09 9.27
N PRO A 77 -15.94 -3.87 8.19
CA PRO A 77 -14.91 -3.94 7.17
C PRO A 77 -14.74 -2.57 6.51
N THR A 78 -13.55 -2.01 6.66
CA THR A 78 -13.22 -0.65 6.21
C THR A 78 -12.02 -0.71 5.27
N PHE A 79 -12.14 0.00 4.14
CA PHE A 79 -11.00 0.26 3.27
C PHE A 79 -10.26 1.51 3.75
N SER A 80 -8.94 1.44 3.83
CA SER A 80 -8.08 2.60 4.06
C SER A 80 -6.96 2.65 3.03
N ASN A 81 -6.69 3.87 2.57
CA ASN A 81 -5.55 4.20 1.70
C ASN A 81 -4.22 4.28 2.48
N LYS A 82 -4.25 4.00 3.79
CA LYS A 82 -3.08 4.03 4.68
C LYS A 82 -3.17 2.91 5.71
N PHE A 83 -2.02 2.32 6.00
CA PHE A 83 -1.80 1.50 7.18
C PHE A 83 -1.02 2.34 8.19
N ILE A 84 -1.56 2.47 9.40
CA ILE A 84 -0.93 3.20 10.51
C ILE A 84 -0.67 2.19 11.61
N ALA A 85 0.57 2.19 12.10
CA ALA A 85 1.00 1.42 13.27
C ALA A 85 0.50 2.06 14.57
#